data_AF-A0A931GJK6-F1
#
_entry.id   AF-A0A931GJK6-F1
#
_cell.length_a   1.000
_cell.length_b   1.000
_cell.length_c   1.000
_cell.angle_alpha   90.00
_cell.angle_beta   90.00
_cell.angle_gamma   90.00
#
_symmetry.space_group_name_H-M   'P 1'
#
loop_
_entity.id
_entity.type
_entity.pdbx_description
1 polymer ?
#
loop_
_entity_poly.entity_id
_entity_poly.type
_entity_poly.pdbx_seq_one_letter_code
_entity_poly.pdbx_strand_id
1 'polypeptide(L)'
;MDTTRALFQSLAAETAARSTQLAELGIGRFVAGDPRHGLPAITVTVEEAATVIADNTTRAAIEHVAREGRKNGVFLSVANASRVRA
;
A
#
# COMPACT_ATOMS: atom_id res chain seq x y z
N MET A 1 14.78 -10.73 11.58
CA MET A 1 13.93 -9.67 10.97
C MET A 1 12.51 -10.21 10.95
N ASP A 2 11.54 -9.47 11.46
CA ASP A 2 10.12 -9.86 11.41
C ASP A 2 9.62 -9.73 9.95
N THR A 3 9.13 -10.84 9.39
CA THR A 3 8.64 -10.93 8.00
C THR A 3 7.55 -9.90 7.71
N THR A 4 6.72 -9.58 8.69
CA THR A 4 5.64 -8.58 8.58
C THR A 4 6.22 -7.20 8.33
N ARG A 5 7.23 -6.81 9.12
CA ARG A 5 7.90 -5.51 8.98
C ARG A 5 8.56 -5.38 7.60
N ALA A 6 9.25 -6.42 7.15
CA ALA A 6 9.89 -6.42 5.83
C ALA A 6 8.87 -6.28 4.69
N LEU A 7 7.70 -6.93 4.81
CA LEU A 7 6.63 -6.83 3.83
C LEU A 7 6.09 -5.40 3.71
N PHE A 8 5.79 -4.73 4.82
CA PHE A 8 5.26 -3.37 4.78
C PHE A 8 6.31 -2.35 4.31
N GLN A 9 7.58 -2.54 4.65
CA GLN A 9 8.66 -1.73 4.11
C GLN A 9 8.78 -1.89 2.59
N SER A 10 8.70 -3.12 2.08
CA SER A 10 8.69 -3.40 0.64
C SER A 10 7.47 -2.76 -0.05
N LEU A 11 6.29 -2.85 0.56
CA LEU A 11 5.07 -2.23 0.02
C LEU A 11 5.17 -0.70 -0.06
N ALA A 12 5.76 -0.06 0.96
CA ALA A 12 5.99 1.37 0.95
C ALA A 12 7.01 1.76 -0.13
N ALA A 13 8.09 0.99 -0.29
CA ALA A 13 9.08 1.21 -1.34
C ALA A 13 8.48 1.05 -2.75
N GLU A 14 7.66 0.02 -2.98
CA GLU A 14 6.92 -0.19 -4.23
C GLU A 14 5.97 0.99 -4.50
N THR A 15 5.26 1.48 -3.49
CA THR A 15 4.36 2.63 -3.62
C THR A 15 5.12 3.89 -4.05
N ALA A 16 6.30 4.13 -3.48
CA ALA A 16 7.15 5.25 -3.84
C ALA A 16 7.72 5.10 -5.25
N ALA A 17 8.21 3.92 -5.62
CA ALA A 17 8.74 3.63 -6.95
C ALA A 17 7.69 3.88 -8.05
N ARG A 18 6.46 3.41 -7.83
CA ARG A 18 5.33 3.68 -8.73
C ARG A 18 4.99 5.16 -8.81
N SER A 19 5.07 5.89 -7.70
CA SER A 19 4.85 7.34 -7.71
C SER A 19 5.83 8.04 -8.64
N THR A 20 7.11 7.66 -8.59
CA THR A 20 8.16 8.21 -9.46
C THR A 20 7.88 7.85 -10.92
N GLN A 21 7.63 6.56 -11.21
CA GLN A 21 7.36 6.10 -12.58
C GLN A 21 6.14 6.79 -13.20
N LEU A 22 5.04 6.94 -12.44
CA LEU A 22 3.84 7.62 -12.93
C LEU A 22 4.11 9.12 -13.16
N ALA A 23 4.88 9.76 -12.28
CA ALA A 23 5.27 11.16 -12.45
C ALA A 23 6.15 11.37 -13.70
N GLU A 24 7.12 10.48 -13.96
CA GLU A 24 7.97 10.51 -15.16
C GLU A 24 7.16 10.37 -16.45
N LEU A 25 6.04 9.65 -16.40
CA LEU A 25 5.10 9.49 -17.52
C LEU A 25 4.05 10.62 -17.61
N GLY A 26 4.09 11.60 -16.71
CA GLY A 26 3.08 12.67 -16.64
C GLY A 26 1.70 12.19 -16.21
N ILE A 27 1.62 11.06 -15.51
CA ILE A 27 0.38 10.43 -15.04
C ILE A 27 0.12 10.85 -13.60
N GLY A 28 -0.89 11.72 -13.39
CA GLY A 28 -1.26 12.19 -12.05
C GLY A 28 -1.99 11.15 -11.18
N ARG A 29 -2.52 10.08 -11.79
CA ARG A 29 -3.23 9.01 -11.09
C ARG A 29 -3.19 7.71 -11.88
N PHE A 30 -2.91 6.61 -11.20
CA PHE A 30 -3.02 5.25 -11.71
C PHE A 30 -4.41 4.95 -12.27
N VAL A 31 -4.43 4.30 -13.43
CA VAL A 31 -5.64 3.74 -14.06
C VAL A 31 -5.33 2.29 -14.42
N ALA A 32 -6.14 1.36 -13.92
CA ALA A 32 -5.92 -0.06 -14.19
C ALA A 32 -6.00 -0.35 -15.70
N GLY A 33 -5.01 -1.07 -16.23
CA GLY A 33 -4.93 -1.42 -17.65
C GLY A 33 -4.38 -0.32 -18.56
N ASP A 34 -3.92 0.82 -18.03
CA ASP A 34 -3.26 1.83 -18.85
C ASP A 34 -1.90 1.32 -19.38
N PRO A 35 -1.73 1.21 -20.71
CA PRO A 35 -0.52 0.66 -21.30
C PRO A 35 0.70 1.57 -21.12
N ARG A 36 0.51 2.86 -20.81
CA ARG A 36 1.62 3.81 -20.63
C ARG A 36 2.52 3.44 -19.47
N HIS A 37 1.94 2.93 -18.38
CA HIS A 37 2.70 2.50 -17.21
C HIS A 37 2.87 0.99 -17.12
N GLY A 38 1.97 0.18 -17.70
CA GLY A 38 2.05 -1.29 -17.67
C GLY A 38 1.94 -1.94 -16.28
N LEU A 39 1.83 -1.14 -15.21
CA LEU A 39 1.72 -1.60 -13.82
C LEU A 39 0.40 -2.34 -13.53
N PRO A 40 0.43 -3.47 -12.80
CA PRO A 40 -0.76 -4.13 -12.28
C PRO A 40 -1.30 -3.42 -11.03
N ALA A 41 -2.59 -3.58 -10.73
CA ALA A 41 -3.13 -3.20 -9.43
C ALA A 41 -2.64 -4.17 -8.34
N ILE A 42 -2.21 -3.64 -7.19
CA ILE A 42 -1.88 -4.43 -6.00
C ILE A 42 -2.96 -4.17 -4.95
N THR A 43 -3.53 -5.24 -4.39
CA THR A 43 -4.44 -5.16 -3.24
C THR A 43 -3.77 -5.81 -2.04
N VAL A 44 -3.75 -5.10 -0.91
CA VAL A 44 -3.20 -5.56 0.35
C VAL A 44 -4.28 -5.50 1.41
N THR A 45 -4.56 -6.63 2.05
CA THR A 45 -5.48 -6.72 3.18
C THR A 45 -4.68 -6.96 4.44
N VAL A 46 -4.88 -6.12 5.45
CA VAL A 46 -4.29 -6.27 6.78
C VAL A 46 -5.39 -6.71 7.73
N GLU A 47 -5.32 -7.99 8.11
CA GLU A 47 -6.15 -8.55 9.17
C GLU A 47 -5.46 -8.26 10.52
N GLU A 48 -6.25 -8.04 11.57
CA GLU A 48 -5.75 -7.68 12.90
C GLU A 48 -4.83 -6.45 12.92
N ALA A 49 -5.27 -5.38 12.24
CA ALA A 49 -4.52 -4.14 12.13
C ALA A 49 -3.97 -3.59 13.45
N ALA A 50 -4.70 -3.76 14.56
CA ALA A 50 -4.25 -3.33 15.89
C ALA A 50 -2.90 -3.94 16.31
N THR A 51 -2.66 -5.21 15.99
CA THR A 51 -1.39 -5.90 16.27
C THR A 51 -0.28 -5.39 15.37
N VAL A 52 -0.61 -5.16 14.09
CA VAL A 52 0.35 -4.73 13.06
C VAL A 52 0.81 -3.28 13.26
N ILE A 53 -0.09 -2.37 13.66
CA ILE A 53 0.24 -0.95 13.86
C ILE A 53 0.86 -0.65 15.24
N ALA A 54 0.94 -1.64 16.13
CA ALA A 54 1.63 -1.51 17.41
C ALA A 54 3.16 -1.30 17.20
N ASP A 55 3.70 -1.80 16.08
CA ASP A 55 5.05 -1.47 15.64
C ASP A 55 5.05 -0.13 14.90
N ASN A 56 5.76 0.86 15.46
CA ASN A 56 5.90 2.20 14.88
C ASN A 56 6.45 2.19 13.44
N THR A 57 7.34 1.25 13.12
CA THR A 57 7.95 1.14 11.78
C THR A 57 6.90 0.70 10.77
N THR A 58 6.13 -0.33 11.15
CA THR A 58 5.07 -0.87 10.33
C THR A 58 3.92 0.12 10.17
N ARG A 59 3.58 0.84 11.24
CA ARG A 59 2.60 1.94 11.22
C ARG A 59 2.98 3.02 10.21
N ALA A 60 4.23 3.51 10.24
CA ALA A 60 4.68 4.55 9.32
C ALA A 60 4.60 4.10 7.84
N ALA A 61 4.94 2.84 7.57
CA ALA A 61 4.80 2.26 6.23
C ALA A 61 3.33 2.17 5.79
N ILE A 62 2.44 1.71 6.68
CA ILE A 62 0.99 1.64 6.44
C ILE A 62 0.42 3.04 6.15
N GLU A 63 0.78 4.05 6.95
CA GLU A 63 0.32 5.43 6.76
C GLU A 63 0.80 6.02 5.43
N HIS A 64 2.03 5.71 5.01
CA HIS A 64 2.54 6.09 3.70
C HIS A 64 1.69 5.46 2.58
N VAL A 65 1.45 4.16 2.64
CA VAL A 65 0.66 3.43 1.64
C VAL A 65 -0.81 3.88 1.64
N ALA A 66 -1.40 4.18 2.80
CA ALA A 66 -2.77 4.67 2.89
C ALA A 66 -2.96 6.03 2.20
N ARG A 67 -1.96 6.91 2.31
CA ARG A 67 -1.97 8.26 1.71
C ARG A 67 -1.69 8.23 0.21
N GLU A 68 -0.70 7.44 -0.20
CA GLU A 68 -0.14 7.50 -1.55
C GLU A 68 -0.56 6.31 -2.44
N GLY A 69 -0.94 5.19 -1.85
CA GLY A 69 -1.17 3.93 -2.55
C GLY A 69 -2.24 4.04 -3.62
N ARG A 70 -3.38 4.67 -3.33
CA ARG A 70 -4.52 4.71 -4.27
C ARG A 70 -4.20 5.42 -5.58
N LYS A 71 -3.37 6.45 -5.55
CA LYS A 71 -2.93 7.15 -6.78
C LYS A 71 -1.84 6.38 -7.53
N ASN A 72 -1.22 5.39 -6.88
CA ASN A 72 -0.12 4.58 -7.40
C ASN A 72 -0.54 3.11 -7.65
N GLY A 73 -1.85 2.81 -7.62
CA GLY A 73 -2.36 1.47 -7.90
C GLY A 73 -2.14 0.44 -6.79
N VAL A 74 -1.90 0.89 -5.57
CA VAL A 74 -1.79 0.07 -4.36
C VAL A 74 -2.99 0.34 -3.46
N PHE A 75 -3.84 -0.66 -3.28
CA PHE A 75 -5.09 -0.57 -2.54
C PHE A 75 -4.94 -1.28 -1.20
N LEU A 76 -4.98 -0.49 -0.13
CA LEU A 76 -4.88 -1.01 1.23
C LEU A 76 -6.27 -1.14 1.86
N SER A 77 -6.59 -2.33 2.34
CA SER A 77 -7.75 -2.61 3.19
C SER A 77 -7.25 -2.98 4.58
N VAL A 78 -7.77 -2.30 5.61
CA VAL A 78 -7.34 -2.48 7.00
C VAL A 78 -8.54 -2.91 7.81
N ALA A 79 -8.50 -4.14 8.33
CA ALA A 79 -9.59 -4.72 9.11
C ALA A 79 -9.09 -5.11 10.52
N ASN A 80 -9.96 -4.93 11.51
CA ASN A 80 -9.82 -5.56 12.81
C ASN A 80 -10.92 -6.63 12.93
N ALA A 81 -10.53 -7.89 13.10
CA ALA A 81 -11.45 -9.02 13.20
C ALA A 81 -12.51 -8.82 14.30
N SER A 82 -12.22 -8.01 15.32
CA SER A 82 -13.13 -7.65 16.41
C SER A 82 -14.30 -6.72 16.01
N ARG A 83 -14.34 -6.19 14.78
CA ARG A 83 -15.46 -5.37 14.27
C ARG A 83 -16.24 -6.01 13.12
N VAL A 84 -15.88 -7.21 12.67
CA VAL A 84 -16.63 -7.95 11.64
C VAL A 84 -17.62 -8.90 12.32
N ARG A 85 -18.54 -8.34 13.12
CA ARG A 85 -19.77 -9.01 13.57
C ARG A 85 -20.89 -7.99 13.70
N ALA A 86 -21.72 -7.92 12.67
CA ALA A 86 -23.16 -7.65 12.73
C ALA A 86 -23.77 -8.13 11.41
#